data_AF-A0A5N6N199-F1
#
_entry.id   AF-A0A5N6N199-F1
#
_cell.length_a   1.000
_cell.length_b   1.000
_cell.length_c   1.000
_cell.angle_alpha   90.00
_cell.angle_beta   90.00
_cell.angle_gamma   90.00
#
_symmetry.space_group_name_H-M   'P 1'
#
loop_
_entity.id
_entity.type
_entity.pdbx_description
1 polymer ?
#
loop_
_entity_poly.entity_id
_entity_poly.type
_entity_poly.pdbx_seq_one_letter_code
_entity_poly.pdbx_strand_id
1 'polypeptide(L)' 'MYRDLQRFYWSPGTKQDIAEYVGRCLTCARVKAKHQKPSGLLEQPEIPLWKWEQTAMEFDAKLPRTSSGHDTI' A
#
# COMPACT_ATOMS: atom_id res chain seq x y z
N MET A 1 -4.43 -21.63 -5.25
CA MET A 1 -3.29 -22.55 -4.99
C MET A 1 -3.67 -23.66 -4.03
N TYR A 2 -3.87 -23.43 -2.72
CA TYR A 2 -4.19 -24.53 -1.80
C TYR A 2 -5.43 -25.34 -2.21
N ARG A 3 -6.57 -24.69 -2.45
CA ARG A 3 -7.82 -25.38 -2.85
C ARG A 3 -7.71 -26.13 -4.18
N ASP A 4 -6.84 -25.67 -5.08
CA ASP A 4 -6.63 -26.29 -6.39
C ASP A 4 -5.76 -27.54 -6.27
N LEU A 5 -4.68 -27.44 -5.48
CA LEU A 5 -3.72 -28.52 -5.24
C LEU A 5 -4.27 -29.59 -4.28
N GLN A 6 -5.12 -29.21 -3.33
CA GLN A 6 -5.78 -30.12 -2.38
C GLN A 6 -6.62 -31.20 -3.08
N ARG A 7 -7.08 -30.95 -4.31
CA ARG A 7 -7.81 -31.95 -5.12
C ARG A 7 -6.95 -33.11 -5.57
N PHE A 8 -5.64 -32.90 -5.68
CA PHE A 8 -4.68 -33.88 -6.21
C PHE A 8 -3.73 -34.40 -5.14
N TYR A 9 -3.44 -33.57 -4.13
CA TYR A 9 -2.48 -33.87 -3.08
C TYR A 9 -3.15 -33.64 -1.72
N TRP A 10 -3.49 -34.73 -1.03
CA TRP A 10 -4.01 -34.72 0.34
C TRP A 10 -2.92 -35.23 1.28
N SER A 11 -2.00 -34.35 1.67
CA SER A 11 -1.00 -34.65 2.71
C SER A 11 -1.08 -33.64 3.86
N PRO A 12 -0.74 -34.06 5.10
CA PRO A 12 -0.46 -33.11 6.16
C PRO A 12 0.69 -32.18 5.74
N GLY A 13 0.53 -30.87 5.93
CA GLY A 13 1.58 -29.89 5.65
C GLY A 13 1.50 -29.17 4.30
N THR A 14 0.68 -29.63 3.33
CA THR A 14 0.62 -29.01 1.99
C THR A 14 0.32 -27.51 2.02
N LYS A 15 -0.49 -27.04 2.99
CA LYS A 15 -0.81 -25.62 3.15
C LYS A 15 0.43 -24.79 3.54
N GLN A 16 1.30 -25.37 4.38
CA GLN A 16 2.54 -24.72 4.84
C GLN A 16 3.55 -24.64 3.70
N ASP A 17 3.73 -25.73 2.95
CA ASP A 17 4.64 -25.76 1.80
C ASP A 17 4.26 -24.72 0.74
N ILE A 18 2.96 -24.60 0.46
CA ILE A 18 2.45 -23.58 -0.47
C ILE A 18 2.71 -22.18 0.07
N ALA A 19 2.50 -21.94 1.38
CA ALA A 19 2.76 -20.64 1.98
C ALA A 19 4.25 -20.28 1.90
N GLU A 20 5.14 -21.23 2.15
CA GLU A 20 6.59 -21.04 2.03
C GLU A 20 7.02 -20.77 0.58
N TYR A 21 6.52 -21.56 -0.37
CA TYR A 21 6.79 -21.36 -1.79
C TYR A 21 6.34 -19.97 -2.27
N VAL A 22 5.11 -19.57 -1.93
CA VAL A 22 4.58 -18.24 -2.28
C VAL A 22 5.36 -17.14 -1.55
N GLY A 23 5.82 -17.39 -0.32
CA GLY A 23 6.67 -16.46 0.43
C GLY A 23 8.03 -16.21 -0.22
N ARG A 24 8.60 -17.19 -0.94
CA ARG A 24 9.87 -17.04 -1.68
C ARG A 24 9.69 -16.50 -3.10
N CYS A 25 8.46 -16.41 -3.61
CA CYS A 25 8.16 -15.98 -4.98
C CYS A 25 8.27 -14.45 -5.13
N LEU A 26 9.34 -13.97 -5.78
CA LEU A 26 9.57 -12.53 -6.04
C LEU A 26 8.45 -11.87 -6.85
N THR A 27 7.95 -12.56 -7.88
CA THR A 27 6.84 -12.04 -8.69
C THR A 27 5.60 -11.85 -7.83
N CYS A 28 5.29 -12.84 -6.98
CA CYS A 28 4.14 -12.80 -6.08
C CYS A 28 4.25 -11.63 -5.10
N ALA A 29 5.45 -11.40 -4.54
CA ALA A 29 5.71 -10.28 -3.64
C ALA A 29 5.51 -8.90 -4.31
N ARG A 30 5.81 -8.78 -5.61
CA ARG A 30 5.65 -7.52 -6.36
C ARG A 30 4.22 -7.25 -6.82
N VAL A 31 3.51 -8.29 -7.26
CA VAL A 31 2.20 -8.13 -7.92
C VAL A 31 1.02 -8.26 -6.97
N LYS A 32 1.19 -8.92 -5.82
CA LYS A 32 0.10 -9.10 -4.85
C LYS A 32 0.03 -7.90 -3.91
N ALA A 33 -1.16 -7.32 -3.80
CA ALA A 33 -1.43 -6.28 -2.82
C ALA A 33 -1.18 -6.79 -1.39
N LYS A 34 -0.60 -5.92 -0.56
CA LYS A 34 -0.46 -6.16 0.88
C LYS A 34 -1.83 -5.99 1.53
N HIS A 35 -2.33 -7.05 2.17
CA HIS A 35 -3.61 -7.02 2.91
C HIS A 35 -3.44 -6.80 4.41
N GLN A 36 -2.22 -6.49 4.86
CA GLN A 36 -1.96 -6.13 6.26
C GLN A 36 -2.33 -4.67 6.49
N LYS A 37 -2.92 -4.37 7.65
CA LYS A 37 -3.10 -2.99 8.10
C LYS A 37 -1.72 -2.31 8.20
N PRO A 38 -1.61 -1.01 7.85
CA PRO A 38 -0.41 -0.26 8.16
C PRO A 38 -0.12 -0.38 9.65
N SER A 39 1.14 -0.63 9.98
CA SER A 39 1.60 -0.67 11.36
C SER A 39 1.65 0.74 11.91
N GLY A 40 1.13 0.94 13.11
CA GLY A 40 1.10 2.24 13.78
C GLY A 40 -0.32 2.78 13.94
N LEU A 41 -0.49 3.64 14.94
CA LEU A 41 -1.67 4.48 15.06
C LEU A 41 -1.47 5.72 14.18
N LEU A 42 -2.58 6.33 13.78
CA LEU A 42 -2.52 7.63 13.14
C LEU A 42 -2.08 8.65 14.20
N GLU A 43 -0.81 9.05 14.15
CA GLU A 43 -0.28 10.09 15.02
C GLU A 43 -0.69 11.46 14.48
N GLN A 44 -1.33 12.27 15.32
CA GLN A 44 -1.64 13.65 14.98
C GLN A 44 -0.39 14.52 15.23
N PRO A 45 -0.05 15.45 14.31
CA PRO A 45 1.01 16.42 14.58
C PRO A 45 0.63 17.31 15.76
N GLU A 46 1.65 17.82 16.46
CA GLU A 46 1.45 18.77 17.56
C GLU A 46 0.75 20.03 17.05
N ILE A 47 -0.14 20.60 17.89
CA ILE A 47 -0.84 21.84 17.55
C ILE A 47 0.16 22.99 17.71
N PRO A 48 0.43 23.78 16.66
CA PRO A 48 1.33 24.92 16.78
C PRO A 48 0.80 25.95 17.78
N LEU A 49 1.69 26.52 18.59
CA LEU A 49 1.35 27.50 19.62
C LEU A 49 1.15 28.89 19.03
N TRP A 50 1.78 29.17 17.89
CA TRP A 50 1.71 30.46 17.23
C TRP A 50 1.34 30.37 15.75
N LYS A 51 0.84 31.49 15.20
CA LYS A 51 0.51 31.58 13.78
C LYS A 51 1.78 31.39 12.94
N TRP A 52 1.69 30.59 11.89
CA TRP A 52 2.75 30.32 10.91
C TRP A 52 3.97 29.56 11.45
N GLU A 53 3.91 29.01 12.66
CA GLU A 53 4.98 28.17 13.22
C GLU A 53 5.11 26.84 12.45
N GLN A 54 3.99 26.31 11.97
CA GLN A 54 3.96 25.16 11.07
C GLN A 54 3.03 25.45 9.90
N THR A 55 3.49 25.19 8.67
CA THR A 55 2.68 25.30 7.44
C THR A 55 3.04 24.13 6.55
N ALA A 56 2.02 23.45 6.02
CA ALA A 56 2.17 22.43 5.00
C ALA A 56 1.84 23.03 3.65
N MET A 57 2.62 22.69 2.63
CA MET A 57 2.36 23.07 1.25
C MET A 57 2.18 21.79 0.43
N GLU A 58 1.12 21.76 -0.34
CA GLU A 58 0.81 20.70 -1.30
C GLU A 58 0.52 21.33 -2.65
N PHE A 59 0.76 20.58 -3.72
CA PHE A 59 0.47 21.01 -5.08
C PHE A 59 -0.79 20.32 -5.57
N ASP A 60 -1.74 21.11 -6.06
CA ASP A 60 -2.93 20.58 -6.72
C ASP A 60 -2.70 20.60 -8.23
N ALA A 61 -2.56 19.43 -8.84
CA ALA A 61 -2.33 19.28 -10.27
C ALA A 61 -3.60 18.84 -11.02
N LYS A 62 -3.58 18.95 -12.35
CA LYS A 62 -4.69 18.58 -13.27
C LYS A 62 -5.93 19.47 -13.13
N LEU A 63 -5.74 20.74 -12.82
CA LEU A 63 -6.79 21.76 -12.83
C LEU A 63 -7.17 22.17 -14.27
N PRO A 64 -8.33 22.80 -14.48
CA PRO A 64 -8.62 23.46 -15.74
C PRO A 64 -7.51 24.45 -16.09
N ARG A 65 -7.03 24.39 -17.34
CA ARG A 65 -5.90 25.22 -17.77
C ARG A 65 -6.24 26.70 -17.71
N THR A 66 -5.32 27.49 -17.17
CA THR A 66 -5.36 28.95 -17.31
C THR A 66 -5.22 29.37 -18.76
N SER A 67 -5.49 30.65 -19.06
CA SER A 67 -5.22 31.23 -20.39
C SER A 67 -3.74 31.14 -20.80
N SER A 68 -2.82 31.09 -19.83
CA SER A 68 -1.39 30.85 -20.04
C SER A 68 -0.99 29.36 -20.07
N GLY A 69 -1.94 28.44 -19.89
CA GLY A 69 -1.75 27.00 -20.06
C GLY A 69 -1.33 26.22 -18.82
N HIS A 70 -1.33 26.82 -17.63
CA HIS A 70 -0.97 26.12 -16.38
C HIS A 70 -2.17 25.36 -15.79
N ASP A 71 -1.91 24.20 -15.20
CA ASP A 71 -2.91 23.31 -14.59
C ASP A 71 -2.51 22.83 -13.18
N THR A 72 -1.52 23.48 -12.56
CA THR A 72 -1.03 23.19 -11.21
C THR A 72 -0.95 24.48 -10.38
N ILE A 73 -1.36 24.44 -9.11
CA ILE A 73 -1.18 25.52 -8.12
C ILE A 73 -0.30 25.09 -6.95
#